data_AF-B7FP34-F1
#
_entry.id   AF-B7FP34-F1
#
_cell.length_a   1.000
_cell.length_b   1.000
_cell.length_c   1.000
_cell.angle_alpha   90.00
_cell.angle_beta   90.00
_cell.angle_gamma   90.00
#
_symmetry.space_group_name_H-M   'P 1'
#
loop_
_entity.id
_entity.type
_entity.pdbx_description
1 polymer ?
#
loop_
_entity_poly.entity_id
_entity_poly.type
_entity_poly.pdbx_seq_one_letter_code
_entity_poly.pdbx_strand_id
1 'polypeptide(L)'
;MPAEMDSSEGDDRETPPAIAIPSKNSDSDPNAANSVSESSVSGFQNNSGSKTPASNGTLLTTDRAREEVGRWVNNAILSKVDCDAIDILLKDYDSLREKTTKLKSLLGRSAKAQREAKVDLDASQKRLDHANREIERLNKKIDKFANRPTHMELLADFETNFDRALLSFGQSGGQDTAQPVSPNDADIDIDNSAVVDALLMQELSESKQRIEKLESLNAVLVHRSSQMESEAKERKRDRDELMRQVAHLELEKRMAVMEAEDATKAMQEKAASLAEMQMEIELVTKASVNANVRAAQGEEIMKTVKTDKQYVQELESRVQALQEWALASSESKFLAQERVRLLESQLKVLQRNRTPLSDDASPNERILWFRKGALVVGAGDVGARVVGIGEEFAEKLRPSERVVLRWQFDLTGDDLDIFFSILKGRCETATTRKNADILARVRKVKGGAAGELENAFDVAAT
;
A
#
# COMPACT_ATOMS: atom_id res chain seq x y z
N MET A 1 -13.67 -5.48 -67.32
CA MET A 1 -14.00 -4.25 -66.56
C MET A 1 -13.43 -4.39 -65.15
N PRO A 2 -13.03 -3.32 -64.47
CA PRO A 2 -12.11 -3.39 -63.34
C PRO A 2 -12.77 -3.13 -61.97
N ALA A 3 -12.04 -3.46 -60.91
CA ALA A 3 -12.09 -2.80 -59.61
C ALA A 3 -10.74 -3.00 -58.91
N GLU A 4 -9.85 -2.02 -59.02
CA GLU A 4 -8.71 -1.85 -58.11
C GLU A 4 -9.21 -1.16 -56.83
N MET A 5 -8.58 -1.41 -55.69
CA MET A 5 -8.40 -0.38 -54.66
C MET A 5 -7.23 -0.71 -53.75
N ASP A 6 -6.62 0.34 -53.20
CA ASP A 6 -5.32 0.35 -52.53
C ASP A 6 -5.40 1.21 -51.25
N SER A 7 -4.82 0.70 -50.16
CA SER A 7 -4.59 1.34 -48.85
C SER A 7 -4.02 0.26 -47.92
N SER A 8 -2.79 0.31 -47.39
CA SER A 8 -2.14 1.32 -46.51
C SER A 8 -2.64 1.29 -45.07
N GLU A 9 -1.75 1.60 -44.11
CA GLU A 9 -1.88 1.48 -42.63
C GLU A 9 -1.62 0.04 -42.10
N GLY A 10 -0.86 -0.17 -41.01
CA GLY A 10 0.00 0.72 -40.20
C GLY A 10 0.93 -0.10 -39.28
N ASP A 11 2.15 0.38 -38.98
CA ASP A 11 3.19 -0.37 -38.23
C ASP A 11 3.42 0.19 -36.81
N ASP A 12 2.52 -0.16 -35.89
CA ASP A 12 2.60 0.25 -34.48
C ASP A 12 3.21 -0.85 -33.58
N ARG A 13 4.54 -0.99 -33.67
CA ARG A 13 5.33 -1.75 -32.69
C ARG A 13 5.62 -0.92 -31.44
N GLU A 14 4.64 -0.81 -30.53
CA GLU A 14 4.88 -0.21 -29.21
C GLU A 14 6.04 -0.91 -28.48
N THR A 15 7.17 -0.21 -28.38
CA THR A 15 8.35 -0.66 -27.65
C THR A 15 8.33 -0.03 -26.26
N PRO A 16 8.24 -0.81 -25.17
CA PRO A 16 8.16 -0.24 -23.83
C PRO A 16 9.44 0.55 -23.49
N PRO A 17 9.33 1.76 -22.91
CA PRO A 17 10.47 2.65 -22.72
C PRO A 17 11.44 2.16 -21.65
N ALA A 18 12.74 2.21 -21.94
CA ALA A 18 13.79 1.93 -20.97
C ALA A 18 13.88 3.07 -19.93
N ILE A 19 13.38 2.81 -18.72
CA ILE A 19 13.54 3.73 -17.59
C ILE A 19 14.99 3.69 -17.09
N ALA A 20 15.70 4.80 -17.24
CA ALA A 20 17.09 4.91 -16.83
C ALA A 20 17.25 4.97 -15.30
N ILE A 21 18.09 4.10 -14.74
CA ILE A 21 18.57 4.20 -13.35
C ILE A 21 19.88 5.00 -13.36
N PRO A 22 19.96 6.18 -12.69
CA PRO A 22 21.17 6.99 -12.68
C PRO A 22 22.21 6.44 -11.69
N SER A 23 23.36 6.00 -12.18
CA SER A 23 24.53 5.74 -11.34
C SER A 23 25.24 7.04 -10.96
N LYS A 24 25.45 7.28 -9.66
CA LYS A 24 26.67 7.97 -9.17
C LYS A 24 26.94 7.73 -7.68
N ASN A 25 28.23 7.56 -7.40
CA ASN A 25 28.83 7.10 -6.15
C ASN A 25 28.74 8.12 -5.00
N SER A 26 28.86 7.61 -3.78
CA SER A 26 29.69 8.23 -2.73
C SER A 26 30.15 7.19 -1.71
N ASP A 27 31.45 7.00 -1.55
CA ASP A 27 32.04 6.13 -0.53
C ASP A 27 32.00 6.79 0.86
N SER A 28 31.66 6.04 1.92
CA SER A 28 31.92 6.44 3.32
C SER A 28 31.81 5.28 4.33
N ASP A 29 32.91 4.56 4.51
CA ASP A 29 33.31 4.02 5.82
C ASP A 29 34.13 5.10 6.58
N PRO A 30 34.39 5.02 7.92
CA PRO A 30 34.08 3.92 8.83
C PRO A 30 33.41 4.30 10.17
N ASN A 31 32.87 3.28 10.85
CA ASN A 31 32.90 3.02 12.30
C ASN A 31 33.29 4.17 13.28
N ALA A 32 32.31 4.68 14.04
CA ALA A 32 32.55 5.32 15.34
C ALA A 32 31.35 5.18 16.32
N ALA A 33 31.67 4.78 17.55
CA ALA A 33 30.83 4.56 18.73
C ALA A 33 29.46 5.28 18.87
N ASN A 34 28.46 4.52 19.32
CA ASN A 34 27.81 4.87 20.59
C ASN A 34 27.47 3.60 21.40
N SER A 35 27.65 3.66 22.72
CA SER A 35 27.59 2.50 23.61
C SER A 35 26.34 2.52 24.50
N VAL A 36 25.51 1.49 24.42
CA VAL A 36 24.56 1.14 25.49
C VAL A 36 24.71 -0.33 25.84
N SER A 37 24.97 -0.58 27.12
CA SER A 37 25.29 -1.86 27.75
C SER A 37 24.29 -2.99 27.48
N GLU A 38 24.81 -4.21 27.37
CA GLU A 38 24.06 -5.44 27.64
C GLU A 38 23.41 -5.38 29.03
N SER A 39 22.18 -5.88 29.15
CA SER A 39 21.64 -6.30 30.45
C SER A 39 20.74 -7.52 30.26
N SER A 40 21.10 -8.62 30.93
CA SER A 40 20.50 -9.93 30.72
C SER A 40 19.07 -10.00 31.27
N VAL A 41 18.11 -10.39 30.44
CA VAL A 41 16.75 -10.73 30.91
C VAL A 41 16.73 -12.14 31.50
N SER A 42 17.46 -12.32 32.60
CA SER A 42 17.27 -13.47 33.50
C SER A 42 15.91 -13.32 34.19
N GLY A 43 15.11 -14.39 34.22
CA GLY A 43 13.70 -14.31 34.61
C GLY A 43 13.48 -13.86 36.06
N PHE A 44 12.60 -12.87 36.26
CA PHE A 44 12.08 -12.52 37.58
C PHE A 44 10.96 -13.48 37.99
N GLN A 45 11.16 -14.16 39.11
CA GLN A 45 10.16 -15.00 39.75
C GLN A 45 9.09 -14.15 40.46
N ASN A 46 7.92 -14.75 40.70
CA ASN A 46 6.84 -14.13 41.46
C ASN A 46 7.27 -13.80 42.91
N ASN A 47 7.41 -12.51 43.25
CA ASN A 47 7.38 -12.09 44.66
C ASN A 47 6.87 -10.64 44.82
N SER A 48 5.55 -10.48 44.91
CA SER A 48 4.88 -9.19 45.22
C SER A 48 4.47 -9.09 46.69
N GLY A 49 5.36 -9.50 47.59
CA GLY A 49 5.18 -9.42 49.05
C GLY A 49 5.35 -8.01 49.64
N SER A 50 4.67 -6.99 49.11
CA SER A 50 4.68 -5.63 49.66
C SER A 50 3.29 -5.18 50.12
N LYS A 51 3.08 -5.10 51.45
CA LYS A 51 1.87 -4.56 52.05
C LYS A 51 1.87 -3.03 51.96
N THR A 52 1.31 -2.46 50.91
CA THR A 52 0.73 -1.11 51.02
C THR A 52 -0.47 -1.17 51.98
N PRO A 53 -0.70 -0.15 52.82
CA PRO A 53 -1.86 -0.14 53.69
C PRO A 53 -3.13 -0.06 52.84
N ALA A 54 -4.05 -1.01 53.03
CA ALA A 54 -5.37 -0.96 52.43
C ALA A 54 -6.19 0.15 53.09
N SER A 55 -6.03 1.38 52.61
CA SER A 55 -7.09 2.37 52.77
C SER A 55 -8.31 1.81 52.03
N ASN A 56 -9.36 1.48 52.79
CA ASN A 56 -10.63 1.02 52.24
C ASN A 56 -11.40 2.20 51.61
N GLY A 57 -10.78 2.83 50.61
CA GLY A 57 -11.41 3.70 49.63
C GLY A 57 -12.43 2.89 48.86
N THR A 58 -13.58 2.68 49.49
CA THR A 58 -14.71 1.94 48.96
C THR A 58 -15.13 2.66 47.69
N LEU A 59 -14.78 2.07 46.56
CA LEU A 59 -14.91 2.72 45.26
C LEU A 59 -16.39 3.02 45.06
N LEU A 60 -16.75 4.30 45.12
CA LEU A 60 -18.13 4.76 45.07
C LEU A 60 -18.77 4.23 43.80
N THR A 61 -19.64 3.23 43.94
CA THR A 61 -20.46 2.75 42.84
C THR A 61 -21.34 3.90 42.38
N THR A 62 -21.64 3.96 41.08
CA THR A 62 -22.50 5.02 40.54
C THR A 62 -23.87 5.00 41.21
N ASP A 63 -24.35 3.83 41.64
CA ASP A 63 -25.55 3.66 42.47
C ASP A 63 -25.44 4.42 43.81
N ARG A 64 -24.34 4.25 44.55
CA ARG A 64 -24.11 4.94 45.83
C ARG A 64 -23.88 6.45 45.65
N ALA A 65 -23.33 6.87 44.53
CA ALA A 65 -23.26 8.29 44.18
C ALA A 65 -24.66 8.88 43.94
N ARG A 66 -25.55 8.17 43.23
CA ARG A 66 -26.96 8.57 43.06
C ARG A 66 -27.70 8.62 44.41
N GLU A 67 -27.43 7.71 45.34
CA GLU A 67 -27.98 7.75 46.72
C GLU A 67 -27.52 8.97 47.52
N GLU A 68 -26.25 9.37 47.45
CA GLU A 68 -25.76 10.57 48.14
C GLU A 68 -26.34 11.87 47.54
N VAL A 69 -26.46 11.94 46.20
CA VAL A 69 -27.14 13.06 45.51
C VAL A 69 -28.61 13.15 45.92
N GLY A 70 -29.33 12.03 45.96
CA GLY A 70 -30.72 11.99 46.44
C GLY A 70 -30.87 12.45 47.91
N ARG A 71 -29.88 12.15 48.76
CA ARG A 71 -29.81 12.69 50.13
C ARG A 71 -29.56 14.20 50.17
N TRP A 72 -28.71 14.74 49.29
CA TRP A 72 -28.46 16.18 49.23
C TRP A 72 -29.66 16.97 48.67
N VAL A 73 -30.43 16.39 47.74
CA VAL A 73 -31.74 16.89 47.30
C VAL A 73 -32.72 16.97 48.48
N ASN A 74 -32.90 15.86 49.20
CA ASN A 74 -33.86 15.77 50.31
C ASN A 74 -33.52 16.71 51.48
N ASN A 75 -32.24 17.05 51.65
CA ASN A 75 -31.77 18.03 52.63
C ASN A 75 -31.78 19.49 52.11
N ALA A 76 -32.26 19.74 50.88
CA ALA A 76 -32.27 21.04 50.21
C ALA A 76 -30.89 21.73 50.08
N ILE A 77 -29.80 20.94 50.00
CA ILE A 77 -28.42 21.44 49.93
C ILE A 77 -28.01 21.80 48.49
N LEU A 78 -28.57 21.10 47.51
CA LEU A 78 -28.34 21.32 46.07
C LEU A 78 -29.64 21.74 45.38
N SER A 79 -29.57 22.58 44.35
CA SER A 79 -30.74 22.90 43.55
C SER A 79 -31.10 21.73 42.63
N LYS A 80 -32.34 21.70 42.16
CA LYS A 80 -32.79 20.68 41.20
C LYS A 80 -31.94 20.68 39.91
N VAL A 81 -31.53 21.86 39.44
CA VAL A 81 -30.73 22.02 38.22
C VAL A 81 -29.35 21.38 38.38
N ASP A 82 -28.70 21.55 39.54
CA ASP A 82 -27.41 20.93 39.83
C ASP A 82 -27.53 19.40 39.87
N CYS A 83 -28.66 18.88 40.35
CA CYS A 83 -28.91 17.45 40.47
C CYS A 83 -29.20 16.82 39.10
N ASP A 84 -29.99 17.49 38.24
CA ASP A 84 -30.18 17.08 36.84
C ASP A 84 -28.82 17.05 36.10
N ALA A 85 -27.94 18.02 36.35
CA ALA A 85 -26.57 18.05 35.79
C ALA A 85 -25.66 16.94 36.31
N ILE A 86 -25.68 16.64 37.62
CA ILE A 86 -24.92 15.53 38.21
C ILE A 86 -25.42 14.18 37.67
N ASP A 87 -26.72 14.02 37.48
CA ASP A 87 -27.31 12.77 36.98
C ASP A 87 -27.01 12.54 35.49
N ILE A 88 -26.77 13.61 34.71
CA ILE A 88 -26.16 13.54 33.36
C ILE A 88 -24.69 13.10 33.46
N LEU A 89 -23.87 13.75 34.29
CA LEU A 89 -22.46 13.38 34.47
C LEU A 89 -22.27 11.92 34.93
N LEU A 90 -23.16 11.40 35.78
CA LEU A 90 -23.16 10.00 36.19
C LEU A 90 -23.53 9.05 35.05
N LYS A 91 -24.47 9.41 34.16
CA LYS A 91 -24.79 8.63 32.95
C LYS A 91 -23.62 8.62 31.96
N ASP A 92 -22.93 9.75 31.78
CA ASP A 92 -21.74 9.83 30.93
C ASP A 92 -20.56 9.04 31.52
N TYR A 93 -20.38 9.05 32.84
CA TYR A 93 -19.39 8.21 33.52
C TYR A 93 -19.70 6.71 33.36
N ASP A 94 -20.95 6.28 33.55
CA ASP A 94 -21.36 4.88 33.30
C ASP A 94 -21.13 4.50 31.82
N SER A 95 -21.45 5.39 30.88
CA SER A 95 -21.17 5.20 29.44
C SER A 95 -19.67 5.08 29.15
N LEU A 96 -18.84 5.93 29.76
CA LEU A 96 -17.38 5.92 29.60
C LEU A 96 -16.75 4.68 30.24
N ARG A 97 -17.28 4.22 31.38
CA ARG A 97 -16.88 2.98 32.06
C ARG A 97 -17.21 1.74 31.21
N GLU A 98 -18.38 1.71 30.57
CA GLU A 98 -18.76 0.64 29.65
C GLU A 98 -17.87 0.62 28.39
N LYS A 99 -17.65 1.79 27.77
CA LYS A 99 -16.70 1.98 26.65
C LYS A 99 -15.28 1.51 27.03
N THR A 100 -14.79 1.90 28.21
CA THR A 100 -13.48 1.47 28.74
C THR A 100 -13.41 -0.05 28.93
N THR A 101 -14.50 -0.67 29.39
CA THR A 101 -14.58 -2.13 29.58
C THR A 101 -14.59 -2.87 28.25
N LYS A 102 -15.34 -2.36 27.25
CA LYS A 102 -15.32 -2.85 25.86
C LYS A 102 -13.92 -2.72 25.25
N LEU A 103 -13.22 -1.60 25.45
CA LEU A 103 -11.88 -1.35 24.94
C LEU A 103 -10.84 -2.29 25.60
N LYS A 104 -10.91 -2.52 26.92
CA LYS A 104 -10.09 -3.54 27.61
C LYS A 104 -10.34 -4.95 27.06
N SER A 105 -11.60 -5.31 26.78
CA SER A 105 -11.95 -6.60 26.18
C SER A 105 -11.40 -6.74 24.75
N LEU A 106 -11.51 -5.70 23.92
CA LEU A 106 -10.92 -5.67 22.57
C LEU A 106 -9.39 -5.75 22.61
N LEU A 107 -8.73 -5.05 23.52
CA LEU A 107 -7.27 -5.11 23.70
C LEU A 107 -6.83 -6.51 24.15
N GLY A 108 -7.56 -7.16 25.06
CA GLY A 108 -7.32 -8.55 25.46
C GLY A 108 -7.49 -9.54 24.31
N ARG A 109 -8.52 -9.36 23.47
CA ARG A 109 -8.72 -10.17 22.24
C ARG A 109 -7.60 -9.93 21.22
N SER A 110 -7.17 -8.68 21.02
CA SER A 110 -6.06 -8.31 20.14
C SER A 110 -4.74 -8.92 20.59
N ALA A 111 -4.41 -8.80 21.89
CA ALA A 111 -3.21 -9.41 22.47
C ALA A 111 -3.24 -10.95 22.42
N LYS A 112 -4.43 -11.58 22.44
CA LYS A 112 -4.58 -13.01 22.17
C LYS A 112 -4.30 -13.33 20.69
N ALA A 113 -4.96 -12.64 19.77
CA ALA A 113 -4.81 -12.85 18.33
C ALA A 113 -3.36 -12.64 17.86
N GLN A 114 -2.63 -11.67 18.43
CA GLN A 114 -1.20 -11.46 18.17
C GLN A 114 -0.32 -12.65 18.62
N ARG A 115 -0.69 -13.35 19.71
CA ARG A 115 0.01 -14.56 20.15
C ARG A 115 -0.29 -15.75 19.24
N GLU A 116 -1.55 -15.92 18.84
CA GLU A 116 -1.97 -16.97 17.91
C GLU A 116 -1.29 -16.78 16.54
N ALA A 117 -1.34 -15.57 15.96
CA ALA A 117 -0.64 -15.23 14.72
C ALA A 117 0.88 -15.41 14.80
N LYS A 118 1.52 -15.17 15.96
CA LYS A 118 2.94 -15.48 16.15
C LYS A 118 3.20 -16.99 16.13
N VAL A 119 2.37 -17.79 16.80
CA VAL A 119 2.50 -19.26 16.80
C VAL A 119 2.32 -19.83 15.39
N ASP A 120 1.38 -19.30 14.61
CA ASP A 120 1.16 -19.69 13.20
C ASP A 120 2.34 -19.28 12.30
N LEU A 121 2.96 -18.12 12.55
CA LEU A 121 4.19 -17.69 11.87
C LEU A 121 5.38 -18.62 12.22
N ASP A 122 5.61 -18.88 13.51
CA ASP A 122 6.66 -19.80 14.00
C ASP A 122 6.46 -21.24 13.47
N ALA A 123 5.21 -21.67 13.27
CA ALA A 123 4.87 -22.95 12.66
C ALA A 123 5.08 -22.96 11.14
N SER A 124 4.76 -21.85 10.46
CA SER A 124 4.94 -21.70 9.01
C SER A 124 6.43 -21.64 8.64
N GLN A 125 7.24 -20.91 9.41
CA GLN A 125 8.69 -20.88 9.25
C GLN A 125 9.28 -22.29 9.34
N LYS A 126 8.88 -23.10 10.32
CA LYS A 126 9.36 -24.49 10.46
C LYS A 126 9.00 -25.39 9.27
N ARG A 127 7.88 -25.14 8.58
CA ARG A 127 7.53 -25.84 7.32
C ARG A 127 8.42 -25.39 6.17
N LEU A 128 8.68 -24.09 6.05
CA LEU A 128 9.60 -23.51 5.06
C LEU A 128 11.04 -24.03 5.27
N ASP A 129 11.51 -24.08 6.52
CA ASP A 129 12.81 -24.65 6.89
C ASP A 129 12.90 -26.15 6.59
N HIS A 130 11.78 -26.88 6.63
CA HIS A 130 11.72 -28.29 6.19
C HIS A 130 11.81 -28.40 4.66
N ALA A 131 10.98 -27.64 3.94
CA ALA A 131 10.96 -27.62 2.48
C ALA A 131 12.33 -27.25 1.90
N ASN A 132 13.02 -26.24 2.47
CA ASN A 132 14.37 -25.85 2.05
C ASN A 132 15.40 -26.97 2.23
N ARG A 133 15.36 -27.71 3.35
CA ARG A 133 16.23 -28.89 3.57
C ARG A 133 15.91 -30.05 2.62
N GLU A 134 14.65 -30.18 2.20
CA GLU A 134 14.23 -31.18 1.22
C GLU A 134 14.66 -30.79 -0.21
N ILE A 135 14.55 -29.52 -0.58
CA ILE A 135 15.11 -28.95 -1.83
C ILE A 135 16.63 -29.16 -1.86
N GLU A 136 17.35 -28.86 -0.78
CA GLU A 136 18.80 -29.09 -0.69
C GLU A 136 19.15 -30.59 -0.84
N ARG A 137 18.34 -31.49 -0.25
CA ARG A 137 18.47 -32.94 -0.40
C ARG A 137 18.15 -33.43 -1.81
N LEU A 138 17.23 -32.78 -2.53
CA LEU A 138 16.89 -33.08 -3.92
C LEU A 138 17.97 -32.57 -4.88
N ASN A 139 18.49 -31.35 -4.68
CA ASN A 139 19.63 -30.83 -5.44
C ASN A 139 20.84 -31.76 -5.30
N LYS A 140 21.19 -32.18 -4.07
CA LYS A 140 22.24 -33.19 -3.81
C LYS A 140 21.98 -34.59 -4.40
N LYS A 141 20.77 -34.87 -4.92
CA LYS A 141 20.50 -36.03 -5.79
C LYS A 141 20.67 -35.67 -7.27
N ILE A 142 20.15 -34.52 -7.71
CA ILE A 142 20.32 -34.01 -9.08
C ILE A 142 21.81 -33.90 -9.43
N ASP A 143 22.63 -33.34 -8.55
CA ASP A 143 24.09 -33.28 -8.69
C ASP A 143 24.71 -34.68 -8.89
N LYS A 144 24.18 -35.72 -8.22
CA LYS A 144 24.63 -37.11 -8.36
C LYS A 144 24.10 -37.81 -9.62
N PHE A 145 23.06 -37.28 -10.25
CA PHE A 145 22.61 -37.73 -11.56
C PHE A 145 23.30 -36.96 -12.70
N ALA A 146 23.64 -35.70 -12.51
CA ALA A 146 24.43 -34.89 -13.45
C ALA A 146 25.91 -35.34 -13.50
N ASN A 147 26.50 -35.70 -12.35
CA ASN A 147 27.87 -36.23 -12.26
C ASN A 147 27.93 -37.78 -12.41
N ARG A 148 26.91 -38.42 -12.96
CA ARG A 148 26.97 -39.84 -13.34
C ARG A 148 27.50 -39.94 -14.77
N PRO A 149 28.40 -40.89 -15.08
CA PRO A 149 28.78 -41.18 -16.46
C PRO A 149 27.53 -41.41 -17.31
N THR A 150 27.45 -40.65 -18.40
CA THR A 150 26.38 -40.78 -19.38
C THR A 150 26.47 -42.14 -20.08
N HIS A 151 25.36 -42.58 -20.67
CA HIS A 151 25.35 -43.82 -21.46
C HIS A 151 26.34 -43.75 -22.64
N MET A 152 26.66 -42.56 -23.15
CA MET A 152 27.65 -42.37 -24.21
C MET A 152 29.09 -42.56 -23.72
N GLU A 153 29.43 -42.05 -22.54
CA GLU A 153 30.76 -42.27 -21.93
C GLU A 153 30.95 -43.75 -21.57
N LEU A 154 29.93 -44.39 -21.02
CA LEU A 154 29.94 -45.84 -20.76
C LEU A 154 30.10 -46.67 -22.06
N LEU A 155 29.46 -46.27 -23.15
CA LEU A 155 29.64 -46.94 -24.45
C LEU A 155 31.07 -46.77 -25.00
N ALA A 156 31.68 -45.59 -24.85
CA ALA A 156 33.08 -45.36 -25.25
C ALA A 156 34.07 -46.17 -24.39
N ASP A 157 33.82 -46.30 -23.09
CA ASP A 157 34.57 -47.21 -22.20
C ASP A 157 34.38 -48.68 -22.62
N PHE A 158 33.18 -49.09 -23.05
CA PHE A 158 32.96 -50.45 -23.58
C PHE A 158 33.68 -50.69 -24.91
N GLU A 159 33.60 -49.77 -25.86
CA GLU A 159 34.25 -49.84 -27.17
C GLU A 159 35.78 -49.96 -27.04
N THR A 160 36.39 -49.05 -26.27
CA THR A 160 37.85 -49.06 -26.03
C THR A 160 38.35 -50.29 -25.27
N ASN A 161 37.54 -50.89 -24.39
CA ASN A 161 37.89 -52.17 -23.75
C ASN A 161 37.64 -53.39 -24.67
N PHE A 162 36.65 -53.33 -25.56
CA PHE A 162 36.33 -54.39 -26.51
C PHE A 162 37.39 -54.53 -27.61
N ASP A 163 37.84 -53.41 -28.20
CA ASP A 163 38.97 -53.38 -29.13
C ASP A 163 40.24 -53.96 -28.50
N ARG A 164 40.50 -53.61 -27.24
CA ARG A 164 41.64 -54.11 -26.46
C ARG A 164 41.57 -55.63 -26.23
N ALA A 165 40.36 -56.18 -26.06
CA ALA A 165 40.16 -57.62 -25.94
C ALA A 165 40.32 -58.34 -27.29
N LEU A 166 39.79 -57.79 -28.38
CA LEU A 166 39.97 -58.32 -29.74
C LEU A 166 41.45 -58.39 -30.15
N LEU A 167 42.20 -57.31 -29.91
CA LEU A 167 43.65 -57.26 -30.15
C LEU A 167 44.43 -58.29 -29.32
N SER A 168 43.90 -58.73 -28.18
CA SER A 168 44.51 -59.76 -27.32
C SER A 168 44.18 -61.20 -27.73
N PHE A 169 43.19 -61.43 -28.60
CA PHE A 169 42.72 -62.79 -28.93
C PHE A 169 43.29 -63.33 -30.25
N GLY A 170 43.75 -62.46 -31.15
CA GLY A 170 44.19 -62.82 -32.51
C GLY A 170 45.55 -63.51 -32.65
N GLN A 171 46.08 -64.18 -31.61
CA GLN A 171 47.49 -64.59 -31.55
C GLN A 171 47.80 -66.08 -31.28
N SER A 172 46.82 -67.00 -31.35
CA SER A 172 47.05 -68.44 -31.13
C SER A 172 46.23 -69.38 -32.06
N GLY A 173 46.91 -70.22 -32.86
CA GLY A 173 46.37 -71.44 -33.49
C GLY A 173 46.65 -72.70 -32.64
N GLY A 174 46.48 -73.96 -33.09
CA GLY A 174 45.99 -74.52 -34.36
C GLY A 174 46.29 -76.06 -34.47
N GLN A 175 45.92 -76.70 -35.59
CA GLN A 175 46.27 -78.09 -36.04
C GLN A 175 45.49 -79.34 -35.53
N ASP A 176 44.58 -79.85 -36.38
CA ASP A 176 44.48 -81.18 -37.05
C ASP A 176 45.11 -82.50 -36.51
N THR A 177 44.43 -83.64 -36.78
CA THR A 177 44.98 -84.89 -37.41
C THR A 177 43.87 -85.96 -37.69
N ALA A 178 44.12 -86.98 -38.56
CA ALA A 178 43.11 -87.99 -38.97
C ALA A 178 43.64 -89.34 -39.55
N GLN A 179 42.87 -90.45 -39.37
CA GLN A 179 42.92 -91.77 -40.08
C GLN A 179 44.27 -92.57 -40.05
N PRO A 180 44.49 -93.76 -40.72
CA PRO A 180 43.65 -94.74 -41.49
C PRO A 180 43.39 -96.09 -40.72
N VAL A 181 43.37 -97.39 -41.17
CA VAL A 181 43.76 -98.21 -42.37
C VAL A 181 42.96 -99.56 -42.49
N SER A 182 43.25 -100.41 -43.51
CA SER A 182 42.81 -101.82 -43.79
C SER A 182 43.81 -102.46 -44.83
N PRO A 183 43.65 -103.62 -45.56
CA PRO A 183 42.62 -104.69 -45.68
C PRO A 183 43.18 -106.17 -45.91
N ASN A 184 42.42 -107.10 -46.56
CA ASN A 184 42.84 -108.34 -47.33
C ASN A 184 43.44 -109.57 -46.55
N ASP A 185 43.51 -110.87 -46.97
CA ASP A 185 42.94 -111.81 -48.02
C ASP A 185 42.96 -113.29 -47.44
N ALA A 186 42.99 -114.51 -48.05
CA ALA A 186 43.14 -115.11 -49.41
C ALA A 186 42.70 -116.63 -49.48
N ASP A 187 42.76 -117.30 -50.64
CA ASP A 187 42.32 -118.71 -50.94
C ASP A 187 43.44 -119.80 -51.02
N ILE A 188 43.07 -121.11 -51.17
CA ILE A 188 43.66 -122.19 -52.04
C ILE A 188 42.89 -123.55 -51.92
N ASP A 189 43.10 -124.53 -52.83
CA ASP A 189 42.15 -125.57 -53.31
C ASP A 189 42.69 -127.06 -53.31
N ILE A 190 41.85 -128.05 -53.71
CA ILE A 190 42.08 -129.46 -54.18
C ILE A 190 41.83 -130.65 -53.19
N ASP A 191 40.82 -131.52 -53.48
CA ASP A 191 40.88 -133.02 -53.65
C ASP A 191 39.51 -133.77 -53.48
N ASN A 192 38.84 -134.11 -54.60
CA ASN A 192 37.37 -134.24 -54.77
C ASN A 192 36.59 -135.41 -54.11
N SER A 193 36.88 -135.77 -52.86
CA SER A 193 35.88 -136.43 -51.98
C SER A 193 36.13 -136.09 -50.52
N ALA A 194 37.39 -136.22 -50.07
CA ALA A 194 37.84 -135.63 -48.82
C ALA A 194 37.65 -134.10 -48.82
N VAL A 195 37.71 -133.44 -49.98
CA VAL A 195 37.40 -132.01 -50.17
C VAL A 195 35.97 -131.75 -50.60
N VAL A 196 35.11 -132.75 -50.83
CA VAL A 196 33.66 -132.50 -50.72
C VAL A 196 33.30 -132.34 -49.24
N ASP A 197 33.80 -133.21 -48.36
CA ASP A 197 33.65 -133.05 -46.91
C ASP A 197 34.46 -131.87 -46.36
N ALA A 198 35.66 -131.56 -46.88
CA ALA A 198 36.43 -130.40 -46.44
C ALA A 198 35.89 -129.08 -47.01
N LEU A 199 35.34 -129.02 -48.24
CA LEU A 199 34.57 -127.86 -48.68
C LEU A 199 33.28 -127.73 -47.88
N LEU A 200 32.61 -128.83 -47.50
CA LEU A 200 31.44 -128.76 -46.63
C LEU A 200 31.83 -128.24 -45.24
N MET A 201 32.95 -128.67 -44.68
CA MET A 201 33.50 -128.15 -43.42
C MET A 201 34.02 -126.71 -43.55
N GLN A 202 34.55 -126.32 -44.71
CA GLN A 202 35.01 -124.97 -45.01
C GLN A 202 33.81 -124.02 -45.16
N GLU A 203 32.80 -124.35 -45.97
CA GLU A 203 31.52 -123.64 -46.07
C GLU A 203 30.76 -123.65 -44.74
N LEU A 204 30.80 -124.71 -43.93
CA LEU A 204 30.24 -124.67 -42.57
C LEU A 204 31.05 -123.74 -41.65
N SER A 205 32.37 -123.69 -41.78
CA SER A 205 33.22 -122.76 -41.02
C SER A 205 33.06 -121.31 -41.48
N GLU A 206 32.88 -121.08 -42.78
CA GLU A 206 32.71 -119.75 -43.36
C GLU A 206 31.27 -119.27 -43.19
N SER A 207 30.28 -120.15 -43.31
CA SER A 207 28.89 -119.91 -42.89
C SER A 207 28.83 -119.59 -41.39
N LYS A 208 29.56 -120.32 -40.54
CA LYS A 208 29.70 -119.98 -39.12
C LYS A 208 30.36 -118.60 -38.92
N GLN A 209 31.43 -118.27 -39.64
CA GLN A 209 32.01 -116.92 -39.61
C GLN A 209 31.05 -115.85 -40.16
N ARG A 210 30.26 -116.14 -41.20
CA ARG A 210 29.24 -115.24 -41.77
C ARG A 210 28.12 -115.03 -40.75
N ILE A 211 27.72 -116.07 -40.00
CA ILE A 211 26.76 -115.99 -38.88
C ILE A 211 27.36 -115.16 -37.74
N GLU A 212 28.58 -115.42 -37.28
CA GLU A 212 29.25 -114.61 -36.23
C GLU A 212 29.44 -113.14 -36.66
N LYS A 213 29.73 -112.87 -37.94
CA LYS A 213 29.75 -111.52 -38.54
C LYS A 213 28.36 -110.88 -38.59
N LEU A 214 27.30 -111.64 -38.88
CA LEU A 214 25.91 -111.16 -38.87
C LEU A 214 25.39 -110.93 -37.45
N GLU A 215 25.73 -111.78 -36.49
CA GLU A 215 25.37 -111.65 -35.07
C GLU A 215 26.06 -110.44 -34.44
N SER A 216 27.36 -110.24 -34.70
CA SER A 216 28.09 -109.04 -34.25
C SER A 216 27.57 -107.76 -34.93
N LEU A 217 27.27 -107.79 -36.24
CA LEU A 217 26.65 -106.65 -36.94
C LEU A 217 25.24 -106.36 -36.40
N ASN A 218 24.43 -107.38 -36.11
CA ASN A 218 23.12 -107.23 -35.48
C ASN A 218 23.23 -106.67 -34.06
N ALA A 219 24.19 -107.13 -33.25
CA ALA A 219 24.46 -106.57 -31.93
C ALA A 219 24.87 -105.08 -32.01
N VAL A 220 25.70 -104.70 -32.99
CA VAL A 220 26.06 -103.29 -33.26
C VAL A 220 24.84 -102.47 -33.72
N LEU A 221 23.96 -103.03 -34.55
CA LEU A 221 22.72 -102.36 -34.96
C LEU A 221 21.73 -102.19 -33.80
N VAL A 222 21.58 -103.20 -32.93
CA VAL A 222 20.75 -103.14 -31.72
C VAL A 222 21.31 -102.12 -30.73
N HIS A 223 22.63 -102.10 -30.49
CA HIS A 223 23.28 -101.08 -29.67
C HIS A 223 23.05 -99.68 -30.25
N ARG A 224 23.28 -99.47 -31.55
CA ARG A 224 23.06 -98.19 -32.23
C ARG A 224 21.60 -97.76 -32.19
N SER A 225 20.66 -98.70 -32.31
CA SER A 225 19.21 -98.43 -32.19
C SER A 225 18.85 -97.97 -30.77
N SER A 226 19.34 -98.66 -29.74
CA SER A 226 19.18 -98.28 -28.33
C SER A 226 19.78 -96.91 -28.03
N GLN A 227 20.98 -96.62 -28.56
CA GLN A 227 21.60 -95.30 -28.46
C GLN A 227 20.73 -94.22 -29.11
N MET A 228 20.32 -94.39 -30.37
CA MET A 228 19.43 -93.45 -31.07
C MET A 228 18.11 -93.23 -30.33
N GLU A 229 17.55 -94.27 -29.70
CA GLU A 229 16.34 -94.16 -28.89
C GLU A 229 16.58 -93.37 -27.59
N SER A 230 17.75 -93.55 -26.95
CA SER A 230 18.14 -92.80 -25.75
C SER A 230 18.35 -91.31 -26.06
N GLU A 231 19.08 -90.97 -27.12
CA GLU A 231 19.24 -89.58 -27.59
C GLU A 231 17.90 -88.96 -28.03
N ALA A 232 16.99 -89.75 -28.63
CA ALA A 232 15.66 -89.26 -28.99
C ALA A 232 14.77 -88.98 -27.76
N LYS A 233 14.93 -89.76 -26.68
CA LYS A 233 14.28 -89.51 -25.38
C LYS A 233 14.87 -88.27 -24.69
N GLU A 234 16.19 -88.06 -24.79
CA GLU A 234 16.89 -86.88 -24.27
C GLU A 234 16.45 -85.60 -25.02
N ARG A 235 16.61 -85.54 -26.35
CA ARG A 235 16.12 -84.44 -27.21
C ARG A 235 14.60 -84.18 -27.11
N LYS A 236 13.83 -85.12 -26.55
CA LYS A 236 12.42 -84.87 -26.17
C LYS A 236 12.33 -84.15 -24.82
N ARG A 237 13.04 -84.62 -23.78
CA ARG A 237 13.08 -83.94 -22.47
C ARG A 237 13.54 -82.49 -22.59
N ASP A 238 14.61 -82.24 -23.35
CA ASP A 238 15.18 -80.90 -23.55
C ASP A 238 14.14 -79.96 -24.17
N ARG A 239 13.43 -80.44 -25.19
CA ARG A 239 12.33 -79.70 -25.84
C ARG A 239 11.17 -79.46 -24.89
N ASP A 240 10.73 -80.50 -24.17
CA ASP A 240 9.66 -80.41 -23.19
C ASP A 240 10.04 -79.49 -22.01
N GLU A 241 11.34 -79.27 -21.76
CA GLU A 241 11.89 -78.32 -20.80
C GLU A 241 11.97 -76.90 -21.33
N LEU A 242 12.53 -76.69 -22.52
CA LEU A 242 12.53 -75.40 -23.20
C LEU A 242 11.10 -74.86 -23.37
N MET A 243 10.12 -75.72 -23.68
CA MET A 243 8.70 -75.34 -23.71
C MET A 243 8.17 -74.89 -22.34
N ARG A 244 8.61 -75.51 -21.23
CA ARG A 244 8.28 -75.07 -19.86
C ARG A 244 8.94 -73.73 -19.52
N GLN A 245 10.20 -73.54 -19.89
CA GLN A 245 10.94 -72.28 -19.69
C GLN A 245 10.31 -71.13 -20.49
N VAL A 246 9.97 -71.34 -21.76
CA VAL A 246 9.26 -70.35 -22.60
C VAL A 246 7.90 -69.99 -21.99
N ALA A 247 7.09 -70.96 -21.57
CA ALA A 247 5.81 -70.69 -20.93
C ALA A 247 5.94 -69.89 -19.61
N HIS A 248 7.00 -70.14 -18.83
CA HIS A 248 7.32 -69.39 -17.62
C HIS A 248 7.72 -67.94 -17.95
N LEU A 249 8.64 -67.74 -18.90
CA LEU A 249 9.10 -66.40 -19.34
C LEU A 249 7.97 -65.58 -19.98
N GLU A 250 7.04 -66.21 -20.70
CA GLU A 250 5.83 -65.52 -21.17
C GLU A 250 4.94 -65.04 -20.01
N LEU A 251 4.81 -65.83 -18.94
CA LEU A 251 4.02 -65.46 -17.77
C LEU A 251 4.68 -64.32 -17.01
N GLU A 252 6.00 -64.38 -16.77
CA GLU A 252 6.77 -63.29 -16.18
C GLU A 252 6.67 -62.01 -17.00
N LYS A 253 6.78 -62.10 -18.33
CA LYS A 253 6.55 -60.96 -19.24
C LYS A 253 5.16 -60.35 -19.08
N ARG A 254 4.11 -61.19 -18.96
CA ARG A 254 2.72 -60.70 -18.74
C ARG A 254 2.57 -60.00 -17.38
N MET A 255 3.20 -60.53 -16.32
CA MET A 255 3.19 -59.88 -15.01
C MET A 255 3.95 -58.55 -15.02
N ALA A 256 5.14 -58.50 -15.62
CA ALA A 256 5.95 -57.28 -15.70
C ALA A 256 5.30 -56.18 -16.54
N VAL A 257 4.54 -56.54 -17.60
CA VAL A 257 3.72 -55.58 -18.36
C VAL A 257 2.58 -55.05 -17.48
N MET A 258 1.87 -55.90 -16.75
CA MET A 258 0.79 -55.49 -15.85
C MET A 258 1.28 -54.58 -14.72
N GLU A 259 2.43 -54.90 -14.10
CA GLU A 259 3.05 -54.05 -13.07
C GLU A 259 3.48 -52.68 -13.63
N ALA A 260 4.00 -52.64 -14.86
CA ALA A 260 4.32 -51.38 -15.54
C ALA A 260 3.06 -50.57 -15.89
N GLU A 261 1.98 -51.22 -16.35
CA GLU A 261 0.69 -50.58 -16.61
C GLU A 261 0.10 -49.97 -15.33
N ASP A 262 0.03 -50.73 -14.24
CA ASP A 262 -0.43 -50.23 -12.92
C ASP A 262 0.46 -49.08 -12.40
N ALA A 263 1.78 -49.18 -12.55
CA ALA A 263 2.69 -48.10 -12.17
C ALA A 263 2.47 -46.81 -13.00
N THR A 264 2.25 -46.93 -14.32
CA THR A 264 1.92 -45.75 -15.14
C THR A 264 0.55 -45.17 -14.81
N LYS A 265 -0.45 -46.01 -14.51
CA LYS A 265 -1.78 -45.56 -14.07
C LYS A 265 -1.72 -44.83 -12.73
N ALA A 266 -1.02 -45.38 -11.75
CA ALA A 266 -0.79 -44.72 -10.46
C ALA A 266 -0.03 -43.38 -10.62
N MET A 267 0.90 -43.29 -11.57
CA MET A 267 1.57 -42.02 -11.90
C MET A 267 0.62 -41.00 -12.54
N GLN A 268 -0.31 -41.43 -13.41
CA GLN A 268 -1.33 -40.56 -14.00
C GLN A 268 -2.33 -40.07 -12.94
N GLU A 269 -2.78 -40.93 -12.04
CA GLU A 269 -3.65 -40.57 -10.91
C GLU A 269 -2.96 -39.55 -9.97
N LYS A 270 -1.66 -39.74 -9.70
CA LYS A 270 -0.84 -38.76 -8.97
C LYS A 270 -0.72 -37.42 -9.71
N ALA A 271 -0.53 -37.44 -11.03
CA ALA A 271 -0.44 -36.23 -11.83
C ALA A 271 -1.76 -35.44 -11.88
N ALA A 272 -2.90 -36.14 -11.98
CA ALA A 272 -4.22 -35.53 -11.91
C ALA A 272 -4.48 -34.86 -10.55
N SER A 273 -4.16 -35.56 -9.45
CA SER A 273 -4.28 -35.02 -8.09
C SER A 273 -3.36 -33.81 -7.85
N LEU A 274 -2.15 -33.78 -8.44
CA LEU A 274 -1.27 -32.61 -8.40
C LEU A 274 -1.86 -31.41 -9.15
N ALA A 275 -2.50 -31.63 -10.31
CA ALA A 275 -3.17 -30.58 -11.06
C ALA A 275 -4.39 -30.00 -10.33
N GLU A 276 -5.16 -30.85 -9.64
CA GLU A 276 -6.28 -30.45 -8.79
C GLU A 276 -5.82 -29.57 -7.62
N MET A 277 -4.80 -30.01 -6.86
CA MET A 277 -4.20 -29.21 -5.77
C MET A 277 -3.60 -27.89 -6.27
N GLN A 278 -3.00 -27.86 -7.47
CA GLN A 278 -2.51 -26.62 -8.07
C GLN A 278 -3.66 -25.64 -8.36
N MET A 279 -4.79 -26.13 -8.88
CA MET A 279 -5.99 -25.32 -9.12
C MET A 279 -6.59 -24.79 -7.80
N GLU A 280 -6.59 -25.57 -6.73
CA GLU A 280 -6.99 -25.10 -5.40
C GLU A 280 -6.06 -23.98 -4.88
N ILE A 281 -4.74 -24.15 -5.01
CA ILE A 281 -3.73 -23.15 -4.59
C ILE A 281 -3.92 -21.84 -5.37
N GLU A 282 -4.17 -21.90 -6.67
CA GLU A 282 -4.44 -20.72 -7.50
C GLU A 282 -5.76 -20.03 -7.12
N LEU A 283 -6.82 -20.80 -6.83
CA LEU A 283 -8.10 -20.26 -6.40
C LEU A 283 -8.00 -19.59 -5.01
N VAL A 284 -7.30 -20.20 -4.07
CA VAL A 284 -7.04 -19.63 -2.72
C VAL A 284 -6.16 -18.39 -2.82
N THR A 285 -5.11 -18.42 -3.63
CA THR A 285 -4.23 -17.25 -3.86
C THR A 285 -5.02 -16.09 -4.50
N LYS A 286 -5.84 -16.37 -5.51
CA LYS A 286 -6.72 -15.39 -6.16
C LYS A 286 -7.76 -14.82 -5.20
N ALA A 287 -8.33 -15.65 -4.32
CA ALA A 287 -9.23 -15.20 -3.26
C ALA A 287 -8.53 -14.29 -2.24
N SER A 288 -7.30 -14.63 -1.83
CA SER A 288 -6.46 -13.85 -0.92
C SER A 288 -6.09 -12.48 -1.50
N VAL A 289 -5.63 -12.44 -2.76
CA VAL A 289 -5.35 -11.18 -3.48
C VAL A 289 -6.60 -10.30 -3.57
N ASN A 290 -7.75 -10.88 -3.94
CA ASN A 290 -9.03 -10.16 -3.98
C ASN A 290 -9.47 -9.64 -2.60
N ALA A 291 -9.21 -10.37 -1.51
CA ALA A 291 -9.49 -9.91 -0.16
C ALA A 291 -8.60 -8.73 0.24
N ASN A 292 -7.30 -8.78 -0.08
CA ASN A 292 -6.35 -7.70 0.19
C ASN A 292 -6.69 -6.43 -0.60
N VAL A 293 -7.10 -6.54 -1.87
CA VAL A 293 -7.57 -5.39 -2.67
C VAL A 293 -8.79 -4.73 -2.05
N ARG A 294 -9.80 -5.51 -1.61
CA ARG A 294 -10.97 -4.96 -0.89
C ARG A 294 -10.60 -4.32 0.45
N ALA A 295 -9.62 -4.88 1.17
CA ALA A 295 -9.15 -4.32 2.43
C ALA A 295 -8.49 -2.95 2.22
N ALA A 296 -7.63 -2.82 1.20
CA ALA A 296 -7.00 -1.55 0.83
C ALA A 296 -8.03 -0.49 0.40
N GLN A 297 -9.01 -0.86 -0.43
CA GLN A 297 -10.13 0.01 -0.81
C GLN A 297 -10.97 0.44 0.41
N GLY A 298 -11.21 -0.47 1.36
CA GLY A 298 -11.89 -0.17 2.62
C GLY A 298 -11.11 0.81 3.50
N GLU A 299 -9.78 0.73 3.51
CA GLU A 299 -8.92 1.68 4.23
C GLU A 299 -8.92 3.07 3.56
N GLU A 300 -8.91 3.13 2.22
CA GLU A 300 -9.02 4.38 1.46
C GLU A 300 -10.37 5.08 1.70
N ILE A 301 -11.48 4.34 1.66
CA ILE A 301 -12.81 4.85 2.02
C ILE A 301 -12.85 5.31 3.50
N MET A 302 -12.17 4.62 4.41
CA MET A 302 -12.08 5.06 5.81
C MET A 302 -11.26 6.35 5.97
N LYS A 303 -10.25 6.58 5.12
CA LYS A 303 -9.48 7.83 5.08
C LYS A 303 -10.33 8.99 4.57
N THR A 304 -11.10 8.83 3.48
CA THR A 304 -11.99 9.90 2.97
C THR A 304 -13.12 10.21 3.95
N VAL A 305 -13.80 9.20 4.51
CA VAL A 305 -14.83 9.40 5.55
C VAL A 305 -14.25 10.12 6.79
N LYS A 306 -12.97 9.93 7.11
CA LYS A 306 -12.31 10.66 8.19
C LYS A 306 -12.05 12.12 7.84
N THR A 307 -11.57 12.43 6.62
CA THR A 307 -11.38 13.83 6.19
C THR A 307 -12.71 14.57 6.06
N ASP A 308 -13.74 13.91 5.52
CA ASP A 308 -15.08 14.48 5.36
C ASP A 308 -15.68 14.80 6.74
N LYS A 309 -15.51 13.91 7.72
CA LYS A 309 -15.93 14.17 9.10
C LYS A 309 -15.19 15.37 9.72
N GLN A 310 -13.89 15.52 9.47
CA GLN A 310 -13.14 16.69 9.96
C GLN A 310 -13.62 17.99 9.30
N TYR A 311 -13.92 17.96 8.00
CA TYR A 311 -14.47 19.10 7.26
C TYR A 311 -15.89 19.47 7.72
N VAL A 312 -16.75 18.48 8.01
CA VAL A 312 -18.08 18.71 8.61
C VAL A 312 -17.94 19.37 9.99
N GLN A 313 -17.04 18.87 10.85
CA GLN A 313 -16.79 19.49 12.17
C GLN A 313 -16.25 20.93 12.06
N GLU A 314 -15.44 21.22 11.04
CA GLU A 314 -15.01 22.60 10.76
C GLU A 314 -16.18 23.48 10.32
N LEU A 315 -17.05 23.00 9.41
CA LEU A 315 -18.26 23.71 8.99
C LEU A 315 -19.23 23.95 10.16
N GLU A 316 -19.45 22.95 11.02
CA GLU A 316 -20.25 23.07 12.25
C GLU A 316 -19.70 24.21 13.15
N SER A 317 -18.39 24.24 13.39
CA SER A 317 -17.76 25.29 14.19
C SER A 317 -17.87 26.69 13.56
N ARG A 318 -17.76 26.79 12.22
CA ARG A 318 -17.96 28.04 11.47
C ARG A 318 -19.42 28.51 11.53
N VAL A 319 -20.38 27.60 11.45
CA VAL A 319 -21.82 27.91 11.59
C VAL A 319 -22.15 28.38 13.00
N GLN A 320 -21.61 27.74 14.04
CA GLN A 320 -21.78 28.19 15.43
C GLN A 320 -21.20 29.60 15.62
N ALA A 321 -19.97 29.85 15.17
CA ALA A 321 -19.35 31.19 15.26
C ALA A 321 -20.17 32.27 14.52
N LEU A 322 -20.79 31.94 13.38
CA LEU A 322 -21.69 32.85 12.66
C LEU A 322 -23.02 33.09 13.42
N GLN A 323 -23.56 32.08 14.12
CA GLN A 323 -24.74 32.22 14.97
C GLN A 323 -24.44 33.10 16.19
N GLU A 324 -23.32 32.88 16.88
CA GLU A 324 -22.87 33.70 18.01
C GLU A 324 -22.62 35.16 17.57
N TRP A 325 -21.98 35.37 16.41
CA TRP A 325 -21.80 36.71 15.83
C TRP A 325 -23.13 37.38 15.46
N ALA A 326 -24.10 36.64 14.91
CA ALA A 326 -25.42 37.16 14.59
C ALA A 326 -26.21 37.55 15.85
N LEU A 327 -26.11 36.76 16.92
CA LEU A 327 -26.71 37.06 18.22
C LEU A 327 -26.09 38.34 18.81
N ALA A 328 -24.77 38.43 18.91
CA ALA A 328 -24.06 39.62 19.39
C ALA A 328 -24.36 40.87 18.52
N SER A 329 -24.50 40.71 17.20
CA SER A 329 -24.93 41.77 16.29
C SER A 329 -26.36 42.25 16.57
N SER A 330 -27.27 41.33 16.96
CA SER A 330 -28.65 41.67 17.31
C SER A 330 -28.74 42.40 18.66
N GLU A 331 -27.97 41.95 19.67
CA GLU A 331 -27.89 42.58 20.99
C GLU A 331 -27.26 43.98 20.89
N SER A 332 -26.18 44.13 20.14
CA SER A 332 -25.55 45.43 19.88
C SER A 332 -26.50 46.43 19.22
N LYS A 333 -27.34 45.98 18.26
CA LYS A 333 -28.40 46.81 17.66
C LYS A 333 -29.49 47.18 18.66
N PHE A 334 -29.91 46.26 19.52
CA PHE A 334 -30.89 46.52 20.57
C PHE A 334 -30.38 47.58 21.57
N LEU A 335 -29.14 47.43 22.06
CA LEU A 335 -28.50 48.41 22.95
C LEU A 335 -28.33 49.78 22.29
N ALA A 336 -28.05 49.83 20.98
CA ALA A 336 -28.01 51.08 20.24
C ALA A 336 -29.40 51.74 20.12
N GLN A 337 -30.46 50.96 19.90
CA GLN A 337 -31.85 51.46 19.86
C GLN A 337 -32.33 51.98 21.23
N GLU A 338 -32.03 51.26 22.31
CA GLU A 338 -32.28 51.74 23.68
C GLU A 338 -31.55 53.07 23.95
N ARG A 339 -30.28 53.20 23.54
CA ARG A 339 -29.52 54.44 23.68
C ARG A 339 -30.14 55.60 22.87
N VAL A 340 -30.61 55.36 21.66
CA VAL A 340 -31.32 56.38 20.84
C VAL A 340 -32.61 56.79 21.55
N ARG A 341 -33.44 55.84 21.98
CA ARG A 341 -34.71 56.09 22.68
C ARG A 341 -34.52 56.89 23.98
N LEU A 342 -33.45 56.60 24.72
CA LEU A 342 -33.09 57.34 25.92
C LEU A 342 -32.67 58.78 25.60
N LEU A 343 -31.84 59.00 24.57
CA LEU A 343 -31.46 60.34 24.12
C LEU A 343 -32.66 61.14 23.58
N GLU A 344 -33.57 60.52 22.83
CA GLU A 344 -34.83 61.12 22.39
C GLU A 344 -35.69 61.56 23.59
N SER A 345 -35.77 60.74 24.64
CA SER A 345 -36.53 61.08 25.85
C SER A 345 -35.94 62.29 26.59
N GLN A 346 -34.60 62.35 26.70
CA GLN A 346 -33.89 63.49 27.31
C GLN A 346 -34.08 64.77 26.48
N LEU A 347 -33.94 64.67 25.15
CA LEU A 347 -34.14 65.78 24.22
C LEU A 347 -35.58 66.31 24.29
N LYS A 348 -36.58 65.43 24.40
CA LYS A 348 -37.99 65.79 24.56
C LYS A 348 -38.30 66.47 25.90
N VAL A 349 -37.62 66.07 26.99
CA VAL A 349 -37.70 66.80 28.28
C VAL A 349 -37.07 68.19 28.15
N LEU A 350 -35.89 68.29 27.54
CA LEU A 350 -35.23 69.58 27.31
C LEU A 350 -36.05 70.52 26.41
N GLN A 351 -36.73 70.00 25.38
CA GLN A 351 -37.67 70.76 24.56
C GLN A 351 -38.92 71.19 25.34
N ARG A 352 -39.51 70.31 26.16
CA ARG A 352 -40.68 70.64 26.98
C ARG A 352 -40.37 71.69 28.07
N ASN A 353 -39.13 71.75 28.53
CA ASN A 353 -38.62 72.80 29.42
C ASN A 353 -38.25 74.10 28.66
N ARG A 354 -38.47 74.19 27.35
CA ARG A 354 -37.97 75.25 26.46
C ARG A 354 -39.08 75.83 25.56
N THR A 355 -40.21 76.19 26.16
CA THR A 355 -41.29 76.95 25.49
C THR A 355 -41.97 77.93 26.47
N PRO A 356 -42.35 79.15 26.06
CA PRO A 356 -41.90 79.91 24.88
C PRO A 356 -41.37 81.31 25.24
N LEU A 357 -40.33 81.77 24.54
CA LEU A 357 -39.96 83.19 24.46
C LEU A 357 -39.26 83.44 23.13
N SER A 358 -39.86 84.33 22.33
CA SER A 358 -39.53 84.63 20.92
C SER A 358 -39.71 83.47 19.93
N ASP A 359 -40.63 83.66 18.97
CA ASP A 359 -40.28 83.38 17.58
C ASP A 359 -39.07 84.25 17.22
N ASP A 360 -38.02 83.67 16.64
CA ASP A 360 -37.70 83.83 15.21
C ASP A 360 -36.42 83.01 14.87
N ALA A 361 -36.18 82.80 13.57
CA ALA A 361 -34.99 82.20 12.96
C ALA A 361 -34.68 80.71 13.23
N SER A 362 -34.03 80.11 12.24
CA SER A 362 -33.62 78.71 12.19
C SER A 362 -32.61 78.32 13.29
N PRO A 363 -32.68 77.09 13.84
CA PRO A 363 -31.71 76.65 14.84
C PRO A 363 -30.33 76.40 14.21
N ASN A 364 -29.35 77.19 14.66
CA ASN A 364 -27.91 76.90 14.81
C ASN A 364 -26.92 77.89 14.17
N GLU A 365 -27.34 78.82 13.30
CA GLU A 365 -26.40 79.79 12.69
C GLU A 365 -26.64 81.24 13.17
N ARG A 366 -25.75 81.74 14.04
CA ARG A 366 -25.67 83.14 14.44
C ARG A 366 -24.73 83.89 13.49
N ILE A 367 -25.26 84.81 12.66
CA ILE A 367 -24.42 85.73 11.88
C ILE A 367 -23.72 86.68 12.86
N LEU A 368 -22.42 86.46 13.08
CA LEU A 368 -21.62 87.24 14.01
C LEU A 368 -21.35 88.66 13.50
N TRP A 369 -20.97 88.79 12.24
CA TRP A 369 -20.59 90.04 11.58
C TRP A 369 -20.66 89.89 10.06
N PHE A 370 -20.71 91.02 9.35
CA PHE A 370 -20.70 91.06 7.89
C PHE A 370 -19.92 92.28 7.39
N ARG A 371 -19.09 92.11 6.35
CA ARG A 371 -18.32 93.18 5.71
C ARG A 371 -18.34 93.01 4.20
N LYS A 372 -18.79 94.03 3.47
CA LYS A 372 -18.50 94.18 2.03
C LYS A 372 -17.22 94.98 1.83
N GLY A 373 -16.56 94.79 0.69
CA GLY A 373 -15.38 95.57 0.34
C GLY A 373 -14.83 95.27 -1.04
N ALA A 374 -14.71 96.28 -1.89
CA ALA A 374 -14.03 96.19 -3.18
C ALA A 374 -12.50 96.28 -3.01
N LEU A 375 -11.77 95.54 -3.83
CA LEU A 375 -10.31 95.63 -3.99
C LEU A 375 -10.04 95.57 -5.50
N VAL A 376 -9.41 96.62 -6.04
CA VAL A 376 -8.94 96.62 -7.44
C VAL A 376 -7.53 96.04 -7.46
N VAL A 377 -7.26 95.12 -8.40
CA VAL A 377 -5.96 94.46 -8.60
C VAL A 377 -5.66 94.51 -10.10
N GLY A 378 -4.49 95.03 -10.48
CA GLY A 378 -4.07 95.06 -11.88
C GLY A 378 -3.60 93.68 -12.37
N ALA A 379 -3.45 93.53 -13.69
CA ALA A 379 -2.99 92.29 -14.30
C ALA A 379 -1.53 92.01 -13.90
N GLY A 380 -1.33 91.04 -13.00
CA GLY A 380 -0.02 90.69 -12.42
C GLY A 380 0.26 91.26 -11.03
N ASP A 381 -0.61 92.13 -10.50
CA ASP A 381 -0.47 92.67 -9.15
C ASP A 381 -0.90 91.66 -8.06
N VAL A 382 -0.34 91.82 -6.86
CA VAL A 382 -0.74 91.05 -5.67
C VAL A 382 -1.39 91.98 -4.64
N GLY A 383 -2.68 92.25 -4.83
CA GLY A 383 -3.50 92.95 -3.84
C GLY A 383 -3.65 92.14 -2.54
N ALA A 384 -3.77 92.84 -1.41
CA ALA A 384 -4.06 92.23 -0.11
C ALA A 384 -5.05 93.11 0.67
N ARG A 385 -5.99 92.47 1.38
CA ARG A 385 -6.95 93.13 2.26
C ARG A 385 -6.98 92.40 3.60
N VAL A 386 -6.61 93.10 4.67
CA VAL A 386 -6.83 92.61 6.04
C VAL A 386 -8.26 92.96 6.45
N VAL A 387 -8.95 92.03 7.11
CA VAL A 387 -10.30 92.28 7.66
C VAL A 387 -10.32 91.76 9.09
N GLY A 388 -10.33 92.67 10.07
CA GLY A 388 -10.40 92.33 11.48
C GLY A 388 -11.84 92.07 11.94
N ILE A 389 -12.03 91.01 12.72
CA ILE A 389 -13.19 90.89 13.60
C ILE A 389 -13.08 92.01 14.64
N GLY A 390 -14.15 92.79 14.85
CA GLY A 390 -14.14 93.87 15.86
C GLY A 390 -14.08 93.29 17.27
N GLU A 391 -13.39 93.99 18.18
CA GLU A 391 -13.14 93.54 19.56
C GLU A 391 -14.45 93.18 20.29
N GLU A 392 -15.49 94.00 20.10
CA GLU A 392 -16.87 93.76 20.56
C GLU A 392 -17.46 92.39 20.19
N PHE A 393 -16.98 91.72 19.15
CA PHE A 393 -17.44 90.40 18.71
C PHE A 393 -16.54 89.27 19.21
N ALA A 394 -15.26 89.55 19.44
CA ALA A 394 -14.33 88.60 20.03
C ALA A 394 -14.72 88.28 21.48
N GLU A 395 -15.08 89.29 22.28
CA GLU A 395 -15.56 89.11 23.67
C GLU A 395 -16.88 88.31 23.76
N LYS A 396 -17.68 88.28 22.68
CA LYS A 396 -18.99 87.63 22.62
C LYS A 396 -18.95 86.20 22.05
N LEU A 397 -17.75 85.65 21.86
CA LEU A 397 -17.50 84.29 21.37
C LEU A 397 -16.99 83.39 22.51
N ARG A 398 -17.69 82.29 22.78
CA ARG A 398 -17.21 81.27 23.72
C ARG A 398 -16.13 80.42 23.05
N PRO A 399 -15.11 79.91 23.78
CA PRO A 399 -14.15 78.94 23.25
C PRO A 399 -14.74 77.63 22.70
N SER A 400 -16.01 77.33 23.00
CA SER A 400 -16.75 76.17 22.50
C SER A 400 -17.65 76.48 21.28
N GLU A 401 -17.68 77.71 20.77
CA GLU A 401 -18.53 78.07 19.62
C GLU A 401 -17.80 77.85 18.29
N ARG A 402 -18.46 77.14 17.36
CA ARG A 402 -17.91 76.84 16.04
C ARG A 402 -18.14 78.02 15.09
N VAL A 403 -17.05 78.68 14.66
CA VAL A 403 -17.14 79.82 13.74
C VAL A 403 -16.89 79.37 12.29
N VAL A 404 -17.79 79.75 11.38
CA VAL A 404 -17.65 79.54 9.93
C VAL A 404 -17.41 80.88 9.24
N LEU A 405 -16.38 80.95 8.39
CA LEU A 405 -16.14 82.08 7.50
C LEU A 405 -16.77 81.79 6.13
N ARG A 406 -17.81 82.54 5.75
CA ARG A 406 -18.36 82.55 4.39
C ARG A 406 -17.88 83.78 3.62
N TRP A 407 -17.59 83.63 2.33
CA TRP A 407 -17.22 84.72 1.43
C TRP A 407 -17.85 84.56 0.04
N GLN A 408 -17.92 85.66 -0.71
CA GLN A 408 -18.44 85.72 -2.07
C GLN A 408 -17.65 86.75 -2.88
N PHE A 409 -17.36 86.46 -4.15
CA PHE A 409 -16.64 87.36 -5.06
C PHE A 409 -17.55 87.93 -6.15
N ASP A 410 -17.92 89.20 -5.96
CA ASP A 410 -18.65 90.00 -6.95
C ASP A 410 -17.69 90.49 -8.05
N LEU A 411 -17.28 89.60 -8.97
CA LEU A 411 -16.49 89.96 -10.15
C LEU A 411 -17.40 90.40 -11.30
N THR A 412 -17.01 91.45 -12.02
CA THR A 412 -17.83 92.13 -13.04
C THR A 412 -17.65 91.59 -14.48
N GLY A 413 -17.03 90.43 -14.66
CA GLY A 413 -16.82 89.81 -15.97
C GLY A 413 -16.39 88.34 -15.86
N ASP A 414 -16.98 87.48 -16.68
CA ASP A 414 -16.85 86.01 -16.57
C ASP A 414 -15.48 85.46 -17.00
N ASP A 415 -14.75 86.23 -17.82
CA ASP A 415 -13.41 85.89 -18.32
C ASP A 415 -12.29 86.19 -17.30
N LEU A 416 -12.60 86.80 -16.15
CA LEU A 416 -11.62 87.20 -15.15
C LEU A 416 -11.39 86.10 -14.10
N ASP A 417 -10.29 85.36 -14.28
CA ASP A 417 -9.75 84.41 -13.30
C ASP A 417 -8.94 85.13 -12.21
N ILE A 418 -9.33 85.02 -10.94
CA ILE A 418 -8.53 85.49 -9.80
C ILE A 418 -8.03 84.32 -8.95
N PHE A 419 -6.75 84.36 -8.57
CA PHE A 419 -6.16 83.46 -7.58
C PHE A 419 -6.09 84.17 -6.22
N PHE A 420 -6.66 83.56 -5.18
CA PHE A 420 -6.67 84.11 -3.83
C PHE A 420 -6.17 83.11 -2.78
N SER A 421 -5.78 83.61 -1.62
CA SER A 421 -5.44 82.81 -0.44
C SER A 421 -6.04 83.49 0.81
N ILE A 422 -6.55 82.70 1.75
CA ILE A 422 -7.03 83.20 3.05
C ILE A 422 -5.94 82.93 4.07
N LEU A 423 -5.51 83.99 4.75
CA LEU A 423 -4.48 83.99 5.80
C LEU A 423 -5.10 84.43 7.13
N LYS A 424 -4.64 83.83 8.23
CA LYS A 424 -5.08 84.08 9.61
C LYS A 424 -3.89 84.61 10.43
N GLY A 425 -4.15 85.63 11.26
CA GLY A 425 -3.13 86.38 12.01
C GLY A 425 -2.94 87.81 11.52
N ARG A 426 -1.94 88.52 12.07
CA ARG A 426 -1.67 89.96 11.82
C ARG A 426 -1.04 90.22 10.44
N CYS A 427 -1.82 90.03 9.38
CA CYS A 427 -1.39 89.98 7.98
C CYS A 427 -1.09 91.36 7.32
N GLU A 428 -0.75 92.38 8.10
CA GLU A 428 -0.63 93.78 7.65
C GLU A 428 0.58 94.03 6.72
N THR A 429 1.67 93.27 6.88
CA THR A 429 2.93 93.54 6.16
C THR A 429 3.35 92.37 5.26
N ALA A 430 4.30 92.59 4.35
CA ALA A 430 4.84 91.52 3.51
C ALA A 430 5.67 90.48 4.29
N THR A 431 6.23 90.86 5.45
CA THR A 431 6.94 89.94 6.36
C THR A 431 5.96 89.16 7.22
N THR A 432 4.98 89.80 7.87
CA THR A 432 4.00 89.08 8.71
C THR A 432 3.11 88.14 7.90
N ARG A 433 2.78 88.46 6.65
CA ARG A 433 2.07 87.54 5.73
C ARG A 433 2.80 86.22 5.45
N LYS A 434 4.13 86.15 5.57
CA LYS A 434 4.89 84.89 5.40
C LYS A 434 4.75 83.93 6.58
N ASN A 435 4.42 84.47 7.76
CA ASN A 435 4.34 83.74 9.03
C ASN A 435 2.88 83.59 9.50
N ALA A 436 1.91 83.80 8.61
CA ALA A 436 0.48 83.72 8.90
C ALA A 436 -0.08 82.31 8.56
N ASP A 437 -1.05 81.84 9.32
CA ASP A 437 -1.68 80.54 9.11
C ASP A 437 -2.50 80.54 7.82
N ILE A 438 -2.29 79.54 6.96
CA ILE A 438 -2.88 79.50 5.61
C ILE A 438 -4.14 78.62 5.63
N LEU A 439 -5.31 79.25 5.76
CA LEU A 439 -6.61 78.56 5.78
C LEU A 439 -7.05 78.09 4.38
N ALA A 440 -6.68 78.84 3.35
CA ALA A 440 -6.83 78.42 1.95
C ALA A 440 -5.64 78.94 1.14
N ARG A 441 -4.99 78.06 0.37
CA ARG A 441 -3.84 78.37 -0.48
C ARG A 441 -4.25 78.36 -1.96
N VAL A 442 -3.96 79.45 -2.67
CA VAL A 442 -4.01 79.60 -4.14
C VAL A 442 -5.26 78.94 -4.76
N ARG A 443 -6.44 79.30 -4.25
CA ARG A 443 -7.72 78.89 -4.86
C ARG A 443 -7.99 79.79 -6.06
N LYS A 444 -8.39 79.18 -7.18
CA LYS A 444 -8.80 79.87 -8.41
C LYS A 444 -10.31 80.15 -8.37
N VAL A 445 -10.72 81.36 -8.76
CA VAL A 445 -12.10 81.85 -8.75
C VAL A 445 -12.46 82.45 -10.10
N LYS A 446 -13.66 82.11 -10.57
CA LYS A 446 -14.39 82.77 -11.68
C LYS A 446 -15.59 83.53 -11.11
N GLY A 447 -16.24 84.36 -11.93
CA GLY A 447 -17.32 85.26 -11.51
C GLY A 447 -18.40 84.63 -10.64
N GLY A 448 -18.81 85.34 -9.59
CA GLY A 448 -19.90 84.95 -8.68
C GLY A 448 -19.56 83.86 -7.66
N ALA A 449 -18.33 83.32 -7.63
CA ALA A 449 -18.01 82.21 -6.73
C ALA A 449 -18.13 82.61 -5.23
N ALA A 450 -18.87 81.80 -4.49
CA ALA A 450 -18.93 81.80 -3.03
C ALA A 450 -18.18 80.59 -2.45
N GLY A 451 -17.87 80.65 -1.16
CA GLY A 451 -17.26 79.52 -0.44
C GLY A 451 -17.32 79.69 1.07
N GLU A 452 -17.08 78.60 1.79
CA GLU A 452 -17.02 78.58 3.25
C GLU A 452 -15.82 77.80 3.79
N LEU A 453 -15.41 78.17 5.01
CA LEU A 453 -14.40 77.49 5.82
C LEU A 453 -14.89 77.41 7.27
N GLU A 454 -15.08 76.20 7.76
CA GLU A 454 -15.38 75.92 9.15
C GLU A 454 -14.11 76.04 10.00
N ASN A 455 -14.25 76.45 11.27
CA ASN A 455 -13.14 76.65 12.21
C ASN A 455 -12.09 77.68 11.72
N ALA A 456 -12.49 78.66 10.91
CA ALA A 456 -11.59 79.68 10.35
C ALA A 456 -10.94 80.59 11.40
N PHE A 457 -11.51 80.66 12.61
CA PHE A 457 -11.00 81.44 13.74
C PHE A 457 -10.97 80.54 14.97
N ASP A 458 -9.82 80.51 15.67
CA ASP A 458 -9.76 79.94 17.02
C ASP A 458 -10.01 81.08 18.00
N VAL A 459 -10.83 80.84 19.01
CA VAL A 459 -10.94 81.73 20.18
C VAL A 459 -9.75 81.44 21.09
N ALA A 460 -8.57 81.91 20.68
CA ALA A 460 -7.36 81.82 21.49
C ALA A 460 -7.54 82.66 22.75
N ALA A 461 -7.49 82.01 23.93
CA ALA A 461 -7.52 82.71 25.20
C ALA A 461 -6.21 83.48 25.40
N THR A 462 -6.31 84.80 25.42
CA THR A 462 -5.30 85.74 25.94
C THR A 462 -5.64 86.12 27.37
#